data_AF-A0A4Z0ZVU9-F1
#
_entry.id   AF-A0A4Z0ZVU9-F1
#
_cell.length_a   1.000
_cell.length_b   1.000
_cell.length_c   1.000
_cell.angle_alpha   90.00
_cell.angle_beta   90.00
_cell.angle_gamma   90.00
#
_symmetry.space_group_name_H-M   'P 1'
#
loop_
_entity.id
_entity.type
_entity.pdbx_description
1 polymer ?
#
loop_
_entity_poly.entity_id
_entity_poly.type
_entity_poly.pdbx_seq_one_letter_code
_entity_poly.pdbx_strand_id
1 'polypeptide(L)'
;MIKKIVYGTLFLLFVCKPMDQERKDNLIQDDWHTGPEREEIEPGYIYVRDQSGEYTFNRRGMDPREIARKEAILGAKYLRDIIEEKNFALLIEDSLPIYNSVGSKLGGLNKYENSDEIKERWLKIYNQSKKDPFCNFDELFKGKIISIEISPYRTRKPDVFYSEKYKKEYIFYRPDYLFTIEKLDQKKEKIIMGISFSNQDSIKTYFLEKYFDHCPVPNLQAEDDPYLPEIDL
;
A
#
# COMPACT_ATOMS: atom_id res chain seq x y z
N MET A 1 55.51 61.31 -8.50
CA MET A 1 55.07 60.15 -9.30
C MET A 1 55.26 58.89 -8.45
N ILE A 2 54.24 58.49 -7.67
CA ILE A 2 54.33 57.39 -6.70
C ILE A 2 53.31 56.33 -7.12
N LYS A 3 53.79 55.17 -7.58
CA LYS A 3 52.96 54.01 -7.92
C LYS A 3 52.50 53.33 -6.62
N LYS A 4 51.20 53.38 -6.33
CA LYS A 4 50.57 52.49 -5.34
C LYS A 4 50.24 51.17 -6.04
N ILE A 5 50.84 50.08 -5.60
CA ILE A 5 50.39 48.73 -5.96
C ILE A 5 49.47 48.27 -4.82
N VAL A 6 48.17 48.25 -5.11
CA VAL A 6 47.15 47.70 -4.21
C VAL A 6 47.02 46.23 -4.53
N TYR A 7 47.47 45.37 -3.61
CA TYR A 7 47.20 43.93 -3.67
C TYR A 7 45.73 43.72 -3.30
N GLY A 8 44.90 43.46 -4.32
CA GLY A 8 43.52 43.06 -4.15
C GLY A 8 43.45 41.60 -3.68
N THR A 9 43.07 41.42 -2.42
CA THR A 9 42.76 40.10 -1.84
C THR A 9 41.49 39.57 -2.50
N LEU A 10 41.64 38.57 -3.37
CA LEU A 10 40.54 37.84 -3.98
C LEU A 10 39.95 36.85 -2.95
N PHE A 11 38.89 37.27 -2.26
CA PHE A 11 38.08 36.37 -1.43
C PHE A 11 37.29 35.44 -2.36
N LEU A 12 37.79 34.23 -2.59
CA LEU A 12 37.03 33.12 -3.14
C LEU A 12 36.03 32.65 -2.08
N LEU A 13 34.84 33.26 -2.06
CA LEU A 13 33.68 32.72 -1.38
C LEU A 13 33.27 31.44 -2.11
N PHE A 14 33.81 30.30 -1.68
CA PHE A 14 33.17 29.01 -1.91
C PHE A 14 31.85 29.02 -1.13
N VAL A 15 30.80 29.53 -1.78
CA VAL A 15 29.44 29.21 -1.39
C VAL A 15 29.27 27.73 -1.69
N CYS A 16 29.53 26.89 -0.70
CA CYS A 16 28.99 25.53 -0.67
C CYS A 16 27.48 25.69 -0.82
N LYS A 17 26.97 25.50 -2.03
CA LYS A 17 25.56 25.17 -2.20
C LYS A 17 25.38 23.87 -1.43
N PRO A 18 24.49 23.78 -0.42
CA PRO A 18 24.07 22.49 0.07
C PRO A 18 23.56 21.74 -1.16
N MET A 19 24.16 20.59 -1.41
CA MET A 19 23.75 19.68 -2.46
C MET A 19 22.50 18.93 -1.98
N ASP A 20 21.50 19.68 -1.51
CA ASP A 20 20.13 19.23 -1.36
C ASP A 20 19.51 19.31 -2.75
N GLN A 21 19.98 18.42 -3.62
CA GLN A 21 19.16 18.00 -4.74
C GLN A 21 18.07 17.11 -4.12
N GLU A 22 17.10 17.77 -3.47
CA GLU A 22 15.81 17.19 -3.14
C GLU A 22 15.34 16.49 -4.40
N ARG A 23 15.39 15.16 -4.38
CA ARG A 23 14.44 14.38 -5.15
C ARG A 23 13.10 14.79 -4.52
N LYS A 24 12.47 15.85 -5.04
CA LYS A 24 11.05 16.09 -4.80
C LYS A 24 10.41 14.80 -5.25
N ASP A 25 10.07 13.95 -4.29
CA ASP A 25 9.32 12.74 -4.57
C ASP A 25 8.08 13.25 -5.32
N ASN A 26 7.91 12.85 -6.59
CA ASN A 26 6.80 13.25 -7.47
C ASN A 26 5.41 12.82 -6.92
N LEU A 27 5.39 12.34 -5.68
CA LEU A 27 4.23 12.05 -4.83
C LEU A 27 3.65 13.32 -4.21
N ILE A 28 4.39 14.44 -4.20
CA ILE A 28 3.93 15.74 -3.71
C ILE A 28 3.64 16.62 -4.93
N GLN A 29 2.38 16.75 -5.31
CA GLN A 29 1.91 17.70 -6.33
C GLN A 29 0.95 18.71 -5.69
N ASP A 30 0.99 19.96 -6.13
CA ASP A 30 0.20 21.05 -5.51
C ASP A 30 -1.24 21.14 -6.07
N ASP A 31 -1.58 20.44 -7.15
CA ASP A 31 -2.83 20.60 -7.90
C ASP A 31 -3.66 19.31 -8.10
N TRP A 32 -3.24 18.19 -7.52
CA TRP A 32 -3.90 16.89 -7.77
C TRP A 32 -5.37 16.84 -7.34
N HIS A 33 -5.79 17.72 -6.41
CA HIS A 33 -7.18 17.92 -6.01
C HIS A 33 -8.11 18.36 -7.16
N THR A 34 -7.55 18.81 -8.29
CA THR A 34 -8.29 19.20 -9.50
C THR A 34 -8.48 18.05 -10.50
N GLY A 35 -7.97 16.85 -10.19
CA GLY A 35 -8.12 15.67 -11.01
C GLY A 35 -9.58 15.18 -11.14
N PRO A 36 -9.89 14.40 -12.20
CA PRO A 36 -11.23 13.88 -12.42
C PRO A 36 -11.65 12.90 -11.30
N GLU A 37 -12.94 12.89 -10.97
CA GLU A 37 -13.52 11.94 -10.00
C GLU A 37 -13.31 10.47 -10.38
N ARG A 38 -13.17 10.20 -11.68
CA ARG A 38 -12.97 8.87 -12.23
C ARG A 38 -12.05 8.94 -13.45
N GLU A 39 -11.06 8.07 -13.51
CA GLU A 39 -10.08 8.01 -14.60
C GLU A 39 -9.72 6.57 -14.92
N GLU A 40 -9.82 6.16 -16.18
CA GLU A 40 -9.20 4.91 -16.61
C GLU A 40 -7.69 5.12 -16.74
N ILE A 41 -6.91 4.56 -15.80
CA ILE A 41 -5.45 4.66 -15.81
C ILE A 41 -4.87 3.76 -16.91
N GLU A 42 -5.47 2.59 -17.10
CA GLU A 42 -5.11 1.57 -18.08
C GLU A 42 -6.35 0.72 -18.38
N PRO A 43 -6.47 0.06 -19.56
CA PRO A 43 -7.62 -0.77 -19.87
C PRO A 43 -8.04 -1.72 -18.74
N GLY A 44 -9.25 -1.51 -18.21
CA GLY A 44 -9.82 -2.31 -17.13
C GLY A 44 -9.29 -1.99 -15.73
N TYR A 45 -8.54 -0.90 -15.55
CA TYR A 45 -8.09 -0.38 -14.25
C TYR A 45 -8.49 1.09 -14.13
N ILE A 46 -9.38 1.38 -13.19
CA ILE A 46 -10.01 2.69 -13.07
C ILE A 46 -9.69 3.27 -11.71
N TYR A 47 -9.06 4.44 -11.67
CA TYR A 47 -8.99 5.23 -10.46
C TYR A 47 -10.33 5.90 -10.18
N VAL A 48 -10.76 5.83 -8.92
CA VAL A 48 -11.97 6.51 -8.44
C VAL A 48 -11.59 7.32 -7.21
N ARG A 49 -11.87 8.62 -7.23
CA ARG A 49 -11.67 9.50 -6.08
C ARG A 49 -12.60 9.10 -4.95
N ASP A 50 -12.07 9.16 -3.74
CA ASP A 50 -12.85 8.99 -2.52
C ASP A 50 -12.36 10.02 -1.51
N GLN A 51 -13.16 11.07 -1.31
CA GLN A 51 -12.80 12.18 -0.43
C GLN A 51 -12.45 11.70 0.99
N SER A 52 -13.11 10.65 1.46
CA SER A 52 -12.85 10.10 2.79
C SER A 52 -11.46 9.46 2.89
N GLY A 53 -11.06 8.69 1.87
CA GLY A 53 -9.74 8.09 1.80
C GLY A 53 -8.63 9.10 1.50
N GLU A 54 -8.88 10.04 0.59
CA GLU A 54 -7.96 11.12 0.20
C GLU A 54 -7.55 11.98 1.39
N TYR A 55 -8.43 12.18 2.38
CA TYR A 55 -8.14 13.02 3.56
C TYR A 55 -6.79 12.71 4.22
N THR A 56 -6.46 11.43 4.39
CA THR A 56 -5.19 11.03 5.03
C THR A 56 -3.97 11.24 4.13
N PHE A 57 -4.16 11.20 2.81
CA PHE A 57 -3.13 11.52 1.81
C PHE A 57 -2.88 13.03 1.78
N ASN A 58 -3.94 13.85 1.79
CA ASN A 58 -3.87 15.32 1.87
C ASN A 58 -3.02 15.76 3.05
N ARG A 59 -3.34 15.22 4.24
CA ARG A 59 -2.64 15.54 5.49
C ARG A 59 -1.15 15.22 5.46
N ARG A 60 -0.72 14.36 4.53
CA ARG A 60 0.67 13.92 4.38
C ARG A 60 1.33 14.49 3.12
N GLY A 61 0.64 15.37 2.38
CA GLY A 61 1.14 15.92 1.12
C GLY A 61 1.35 14.88 0.04
N MET A 62 0.65 13.74 0.10
CA MET A 62 0.78 12.66 -0.86
C MET A 62 -0.36 12.76 -1.89
N ASP A 63 -0.05 12.55 -3.17
CA ASP A 63 -0.98 12.46 -4.27
C ASP A 63 -1.43 11.00 -4.45
N PRO A 64 -2.66 10.63 -4.02
CA PRO A 64 -3.17 9.28 -4.15
C PRO A 64 -3.40 8.87 -5.60
N ARG A 65 -3.69 9.81 -6.50
CA ARG A 65 -3.90 9.51 -7.92
C ARG A 65 -2.58 9.13 -8.58
N GLU A 66 -1.52 9.89 -8.31
CA GLU A 66 -0.20 9.60 -8.86
C GLU A 66 0.39 8.31 -8.28
N ILE A 67 0.19 8.06 -6.98
CA ILE A 67 0.52 6.77 -6.37
C ILE A 67 -0.30 5.65 -7.00
N ALA A 68 -1.59 5.85 -7.29
CA ALA A 68 -2.39 4.83 -7.94
C ALA A 68 -1.84 4.45 -9.33
N ARG A 69 -1.43 5.46 -10.12
CA ARG A 69 -0.83 5.26 -11.45
C ARG A 69 0.51 4.54 -11.44
N LYS A 70 1.32 4.73 -10.40
CA LYS A 70 2.68 4.16 -10.33
C LYS A 70 2.75 2.86 -9.55
N GLU A 71 1.97 2.77 -8.49
CA GLU A 71 2.13 1.77 -7.43
C GLU A 71 0.89 0.90 -7.28
N ALA A 72 -0.29 1.50 -7.08
CA ALA A 72 -1.50 0.70 -6.82
C ALA A 72 -1.95 -0.12 -8.03
N ILE A 73 -1.75 0.39 -9.25
CA ILE A 73 -2.05 -0.38 -10.47
C ILE A 73 -1.21 -1.66 -10.57
N LEU A 74 0.04 -1.65 -10.10
CA LEU A 74 0.88 -2.84 -10.09
C LEU A 74 0.36 -3.87 -9.09
N GLY A 75 -0.07 -3.41 -7.91
CA GLY A 75 -0.75 -4.27 -6.93
C GLY A 75 -2.08 -4.83 -7.45
N ALA A 76 -2.85 -4.03 -8.21
CA ALA A 76 -4.11 -4.47 -8.82
C ALA A 76 -3.88 -5.53 -9.91
N LYS A 77 -2.86 -5.36 -10.76
CA LYS A 77 -2.44 -6.36 -11.76
C LYS A 77 -2.00 -7.65 -11.09
N TYR A 78 -1.13 -7.54 -10.10
CA TYR A 78 -0.65 -8.67 -9.32
C TYR A 78 -1.81 -9.45 -8.66
N LEU A 79 -2.77 -8.74 -8.05
CA LEU A 79 -3.96 -9.38 -7.49
C LEU A 79 -4.83 -10.04 -8.58
N ARG A 80 -5.00 -9.40 -9.75
CA ARG A 80 -5.72 -10.01 -10.88
C ARG A 80 -5.08 -11.33 -11.28
N ASP A 81 -3.76 -11.36 -11.44
CA ASP A 81 -3.02 -12.56 -11.83
C ASP A 81 -3.21 -13.68 -10.80
N ILE A 82 -3.09 -13.38 -9.50
CA ILE A 82 -3.39 -14.33 -8.41
C ILE A 82 -4.79 -14.92 -8.55
N ILE A 83 -5.78 -14.08 -8.84
CA ILE A 83 -7.19 -14.48 -8.93
C ILE A 83 -7.42 -15.35 -10.17
N GLU A 84 -6.95 -14.93 -11.33
CA GLU A 84 -7.16 -15.62 -12.60
C GLU A 84 -6.42 -16.96 -12.65
N GLU A 85 -5.21 -17.02 -12.07
CA GLU A 85 -4.44 -18.25 -11.91
C GLU A 85 -4.94 -19.13 -10.74
N LYS A 86 -5.87 -18.61 -9.93
CA LYS A 86 -6.40 -19.26 -8.72
C LYS A 86 -5.29 -19.66 -7.75
N ASN A 87 -4.27 -18.80 -7.62
CA ASN A 87 -3.09 -19.06 -6.82
C ASN A 87 -3.35 -18.79 -5.33
N PHE A 88 -4.07 -19.72 -4.70
CA PHE A 88 -4.42 -19.64 -3.29
C PHE A 88 -3.20 -19.54 -2.36
N ALA A 89 -2.11 -20.24 -2.68
CA ALA A 89 -0.90 -20.23 -1.86
C ALA A 89 -0.26 -18.83 -1.79
N LEU A 90 -0.26 -18.10 -2.90
CA LEU A 90 0.24 -16.73 -2.93
C LEU A 90 -0.71 -15.77 -2.24
N LEU A 91 -2.02 -15.95 -2.43
CA LEU A 91 -3.04 -15.13 -1.76
C LEU A 91 -2.96 -15.22 -0.23
N ILE A 92 -2.73 -16.43 0.32
CA ILE A 92 -2.53 -16.57 1.77
C ILE A 92 -1.22 -15.92 2.21
N GLU A 93 -0.13 -16.05 1.46
CA GLU A 93 1.16 -15.44 1.78
C GLU A 93 1.05 -13.92 1.94
N ASP A 94 0.31 -13.29 1.04
CA ASP A 94 0.06 -11.85 1.07
C ASP A 94 -0.97 -11.43 2.12
N SER A 95 -1.65 -12.38 2.77
CA SER A 95 -2.65 -12.14 3.81
C SER A 95 -2.05 -12.11 5.24
N LEU A 96 -0.76 -11.81 5.38
CA LEU A 96 -0.06 -11.73 6.68
C LEU A 96 -0.81 -10.88 7.75
N PRO A 97 -1.46 -9.74 7.43
CA PRO A 97 -2.26 -8.99 8.40
C PRO A 97 -3.36 -9.82 9.09
N ILE A 98 -3.88 -10.84 8.39
CA ILE A 98 -5.01 -11.68 8.81
C ILE A 98 -4.54 -12.91 9.61
N TYR A 99 -3.24 -13.21 9.62
CA TYR A 99 -2.70 -14.44 10.20
C TYR A 99 -3.02 -14.64 11.67
N ASN A 100 -3.09 -13.58 12.48
CA ASN A 100 -3.49 -13.73 13.88
C ASN A 100 -4.92 -14.29 14.02
N SER A 101 -5.85 -13.81 13.19
CA SER A 101 -7.24 -14.29 13.19
C SER A 101 -7.30 -15.76 12.79
N VAL A 102 -6.55 -16.16 11.76
CA VAL A 102 -6.49 -17.55 11.30
C VAL A 102 -5.78 -18.44 12.33
N GLY A 103 -4.64 -17.99 12.85
CA GLY A 103 -3.84 -18.67 13.86
C GLY A 103 -4.62 -18.96 15.13
N SER A 104 -5.47 -18.02 15.57
CA SER A 104 -6.37 -18.25 16.70
C SER A 104 -7.30 -19.45 16.48
N LYS A 105 -7.84 -19.61 15.26
CA LYS A 105 -8.68 -20.75 14.85
C LYS A 105 -7.87 -22.04 14.63
N LEU A 106 -6.57 -21.94 14.39
CA LEU A 106 -5.65 -23.06 14.18
C LEU A 106 -4.98 -23.57 15.46
N GLY A 107 -5.55 -23.25 16.62
CA GLY A 107 -5.07 -23.70 17.92
C GLY A 107 -4.30 -22.63 18.71
N GLY A 108 -4.66 -21.35 18.55
CA GLY A 108 -4.06 -20.27 19.32
C GLY A 108 -2.67 -19.83 18.85
N LEU A 109 -2.34 -20.06 17.57
CA LEU A 109 -1.09 -19.63 16.96
C LEU A 109 -1.09 -18.10 16.76
N ASN A 110 0.09 -17.48 16.83
CA ASN A 110 0.27 -16.06 16.53
C ASN A 110 1.21 -15.86 15.33
N LYS A 111 1.02 -14.76 14.59
CA LYS A 111 1.77 -14.50 13.35
C LYS A 111 3.27 -14.24 13.56
N TYR A 112 3.68 -13.81 14.75
CA TYR A 112 5.08 -13.43 15.00
C TYR A 112 5.97 -14.66 15.21
N GLU A 113 5.41 -15.71 15.81
CA GLU A 113 6.12 -16.94 16.11
C GLU A 113 5.79 -18.07 15.12
N ASN A 114 4.60 -18.04 14.52
CA ASN A 114 4.04 -19.17 13.77
C ASN A 114 3.55 -18.81 12.36
N SER A 115 4.09 -17.76 11.71
CA SER A 115 3.62 -17.35 10.37
C SER A 115 3.65 -18.50 9.35
N ASP A 116 4.77 -19.23 9.27
CA ASP A 116 4.91 -20.36 8.34
C ASP A 116 3.99 -21.52 8.71
N GLU A 117 3.86 -21.82 10.00
CA GLU A 117 2.96 -22.88 10.47
C GLU A 117 1.48 -22.56 10.18
N ILE A 118 1.07 -21.31 10.38
CA ILE A 118 -0.28 -20.83 10.04
C ILE A 118 -0.51 -21.01 8.53
N LYS A 119 0.43 -20.55 7.70
CA LYS A 119 0.37 -20.69 6.23
C LYS A 119 0.25 -22.14 5.80
N GLU A 120 1.12 -23.01 6.29
CA GLU A 120 1.15 -24.43 5.93
C GLU A 120 -0.13 -25.15 6.35
N ARG A 121 -0.62 -24.92 7.57
CA ARG A 121 -1.87 -25.51 8.05
C ARG A 121 -3.08 -25.02 7.26
N TRP A 122 -3.15 -23.72 6.96
CA TRP A 122 -4.21 -23.15 6.14
C TRP A 122 -4.21 -23.77 4.74
N LEU A 123 -3.05 -23.80 4.08
CA LEU A 123 -2.88 -24.40 2.76
C LEU A 123 -3.24 -25.89 2.75
N LYS A 124 -2.85 -26.63 3.80
CA LYS A 124 -3.19 -28.05 3.95
C LYS A 124 -4.70 -28.26 4.04
N ILE A 125 -5.41 -27.46 4.84
CA ILE A 125 -6.87 -27.56 4.97
C ILE A 125 -7.53 -27.26 3.64
N TYR A 126 -7.16 -26.16 2.98
CA TYR A 126 -7.67 -25.83 1.64
C TYR A 126 -7.40 -26.95 0.64
N ASN A 127 -6.22 -27.56 0.65
CA ASN A 127 -5.91 -28.63 -0.30
C ASN A 127 -6.73 -29.90 -0.09
N GLN A 128 -7.19 -30.17 1.14
CA GLN A 128 -8.06 -31.31 1.44
C GLN A 128 -9.51 -31.08 1.04
N SER A 129 -10.05 -29.88 1.27
CA SER A 129 -11.47 -29.57 1.06
C SER A 129 -11.76 -28.83 -0.25
N LYS A 130 -10.72 -28.23 -0.86
CA LYS A 130 -10.82 -27.20 -1.92
C LYS A 130 -11.78 -26.08 -1.56
N LYS A 131 -11.82 -25.73 -0.28
CA LYS A 131 -12.60 -24.64 0.30
C LYS A 131 -11.78 -23.95 1.37
N ASP A 132 -11.78 -22.62 1.36
CA ASP A 132 -11.19 -21.79 2.39
C ASP A 132 -12.18 -21.58 3.55
N PRO A 133 -11.98 -22.25 4.70
CA PRO A 133 -12.89 -22.15 5.82
C PRO A 133 -12.70 -20.86 6.63
N PHE A 134 -11.69 -20.04 6.33
CA PHE A 134 -11.35 -18.87 7.13
C PHE A 134 -11.78 -17.58 6.48
N CYS A 135 -11.41 -17.36 5.21
CA CYS A 135 -11.65 -16.10 4.52
C CYS A 135 -12.50 -16.22 3.26
N ASN A 136 -13.04 -17.40 2.98
CA ASN A 136 -13.90 -17.67 1.82
C ASN A 136 -13.31 -17.12 0.50
N PHE A 137 -11.99 -17.21 0.33
CA PHE A 137 -11.30 -16.77 -0.89
C PHE A 137 -11.75 -17.54 -2.14
N ASP A 138 -12.46 -18.66 -1.98
CA ASP A 138 -13.08 -19.38 -3.09
C ASP A 138 -13.98 -18.48 -3.94
N GLU A 139 -14.73 -17.56 -3.30
CA GLU A 139 -15.60 -16.60 -4.01
C GLU A 139 -14.78 -15.63 -4.87
N LEU A 140 -13.58 -15.28 -4.40
CA LEU A 140 -12.68 -14.39 -5.13
C LEU A 140 -12.20 -15.04 -6.44
N PHE A 141 -12.10 -16.36 -6.53
CA PHE A 141 -11.67 -17.09 -7.73
C PHE A 141 -12.80 -17.41 -8.73
N LYS A 142 -14.05 -17.07 -8.40
CA LYS A 142 -15.17 -17.26 -9.31
C LYS A 142 -15.28 -16.07 -10.27
N GLY A 143 -15.81 -16.36 -11.45
CA GLY A 143 -16.12 -15.35 -12.46
C GLY A 143 -14.90 -14.82 -13.20
N LYS A 144 -15.15 -14.14 -14.31
CA LYS A 144 -14.12 -13.41 -15.06
C LYS A 144 -14.07 -11.97 -14.56
N ILE A 145 -12.88 -11.47 -14.23
CA ILE A 145 -12.69 -10.06 -13.89
C ILE A 145 -12.92 -9.21 -15.13
N ILE A 146 -13.80 -8.21 -15.02
CA ILE A 146 -14.06 -7.22 -16.06
C ILE A 146 -13.16 -6.01 -15.84
N SER A 147 -13.15 -5.50 -14.61
CA SER A 147 -12.39 -4.31 -14.23
C SER A 147 -12.03 -4.31 -12.75
N ILE A 148 -11.05 -3.49 -12.39
CA ILE A 148 -10.71 -3.20 -11.00
C ILE A 148 -10.75 -1.68 -10.82
N GLU A 149 -11.62 -1.22 -9.95
CA GLU A 149 -11.63 0.17 -9.49
C GLU A 149 -10.67 0.30 -8.30
N ILE A 150 -9.80 1.30 -8.35
CA ILE A 150 -8.75 1.59 -7.38
C ILE A 150 -9.12 2.92 -6.71
N SER A 151 -9.45 2.87 -5.42
CA SER A 151 -9.82 4.05 -4.64
C SER A 151 -8.86 4.22 -3.47
N PRO A 152 -8.43 5.45 -3.14
CA PRO A 152 -7.63 5.67 -1.95
C PRO A 152 -8.43 5.26 -0.72
N TYR A 153 -7.82 4.53 0.22
CA TYR A 153 -8.50 4.12 1.45
C TYR A 153 -7.91 4.83 2.67
N ARG A 154 -6.59 4.73 2.85
CA ARG A 154 -5.85 5.54 3.83
C ARG A 154 -4.35 5.53 3.53
N THR A 155 -3.60 6.39 4.19
CA THR A 155 -2.14 6.26 4.24
C THR A 155 -1.64 6.44 5.67
N ARG A 156 -0.58 5.69 6.01
CA ARG A 156 0.07 5.73 7.33
C ARG A 156 1.18 6.78 7.33
N LYS A 157 1.65 7.14 8.52
CA LYS A 157 2.86 7.96 8.62
C LYS A 157 4.02 7.16 7.98
N PRO A 158 4.81 7.75 7.07
CA PRO A 158 5.96 7.07 6.52
C PRO A 158 6.95 6.67 7.63
N ASP A 159 7.50 5.47 7.52
CA ASP A 159 8.55 5.00 8.42
C ASP A 159 9.89 5.48 7.89
N VAL A 160 10.69 6.08 8.76
CA VAL A 160 12.02 6.60 8.42
C VAL A 160 13.07 5.73 9.08
N PHE A 161 13.90 5.11 8.26
CA PHE A 161 14.97 4.21 8.71
C PHE A 161 16.33 4.71 8.21
N TYR A 162 17.28 4.89 9.12
CA TYR A 162 18.65 5.21 8.75
C TYR A 162 19.52 3.96 8.68
N SER A 163 20.07 3.67 7.51
CA SER A 163 21.06 2.60 7.37
C SER A 163 22.45 3.13 7.68
N GLU A 164 23.02 2.67 8.81
CA GLU A 164 24.42 2.99 9.15
C GLU A 164 25.40 2.45 8.11
N LYS A 165 25.14 1.25 7.58
CA LYS A 165 25.97 0.59 6.56
C LYS A 165 26.09 1.43 5.28
N TYR A 166 24.98 2.00 4.83
CA TYR A 166 24.93 2.77 3.58
C TYR A 166 24.99 4.28 3.80
N LYS A 167 24.99 4.75 5.06
CA LYS A 167 24.90 6.16 5.46
C LYS A 167 23.77 6.90 4.75
N LYS A 168 22.60 6.28 4.70
CA LYS A 168 21.44 6.75 3.93
C LYS A 168 20.15 6.57 4.72
N GLU A 169 19.26 7.54 4.55
CA GLU A 169 17.89 7.49 5.08
C GLU A 169 16.94 6.88 4.05
N TYR A 170 16.14 5.91 4.50
CA TYR A 170 15.11 5.25 3.73
C TYR A 170 13.76 5.68 4.25
N ILE A 171 12.91 6.20 3.37
CA ILE A 171 11.53 6.54 3.69
C ILE A 171 10.64 5.46 3.09
N PHE A 172 9.93 4.74 3.94
CA PHE A 172 8.97 3.71 3.56
C PHE A 172 7.56 4.27 3.63
N TYR A 173 6.88 4.27 2.49
CA TYR A 173 5.49 4.68 2.36
C TYR A 173 4.59 3.46 2.46
N ARG A 174 3.47 3.60 3.18
CA ARG A 174 2.47 2.54 3.33
C ARG A 174 1.04 3.06 3.10
N PRO A 175 0.67 3.37 1.84
CA PRO A 175 -0.72 3.61 1.49
C PRO A 175 -1.51 2.30 1.34
N ASP A 176 -2.77 2.37 1.75
CA ASP A 176 -3.78 1.34 1.56
C ASP A 176 -4.79 1.84 0.52
N TYR A 177 -5.15 0.98 -0.44
CA TYR A 177 -6.16 1.24 -1.47
C TYR A 177 -7.29 0.23 -1.36
N LEU A 178 -8.51 0.70 -1.59
CA LEU A 178 -9.68 -0.15 -1.80
C LEU A 178 -9.74 -0.54 -3.27
N PHE A 179 -9.63 -1.83 -3.53
CA PHE A 179 -9.87 -2.43 -4.83
C PHE A 179 -11.29 -2.97 -4.87
N THR A 180 -12.11 -2.40 -5.75
CA THR A 180 -13.44 -2.92 -6.08
C THR A 180 -13.35 -3.69 -7.38
N ILE A 181 -13.47 -5.01 -7.29
CA ILE A 181 -13.27 -5.94 -8.39
C ILE A 181 -14.64 -6.24 -9.00
N GLU A 182 -14.83 -5.82 -10.25
CA GLU A 182 -16.02 -6.11 -11.03
C GLU A 182 -15.84 -7.41 -11.80
N LYS A 183 -16.83 -8.29 -11.70
CA LYS A 183 -16.81 -9.62 -12.32
C LYS A 183 -18.06 -9.85 -13.15
N LEU A 184 -17.89 -10.58 -14.24
CA LEU A 184 -19.00 -10.93 -15.14
C LEU A 184 -20.07 -11.74 -14.41
N ASP A 185 -21.30 -11.23 -14.43
CA ASP A 185 -22.50 -11.82 -13.84
C ASP A 185 -22.37 -12.16 -12.34
N GLN A 186 -21.54 -11.40 -11.62
CA GLN A 186 -21.28 -11.60 -10.20
C GLN A 186 -21.35 -10.30 -9.41
N LYS A 187 -21.44 -10.44 -8.08
CA LYS A 187 -21.34 -9.29 -7.18
C LYS A 187 -19.92 -8.72 -7.24
N LYS A 188 -19.82 -7.41 -7.01
CA LYS A 188 -18.53 -6.74 -6.87
C LYS A 188 -17.87 -7.20 -5.57
N GLU A 189 -16.59 -7.54 -5.67
CA GLU A 189 -15.77 -7.90 -4.52
C GLU A 189 -14.97 -6.69 -4.06
N LYS A 190 -14.73 -6.57 -2.75
CA LYS A 190 -13.99 -5.44 -2.17
C LYS A 190 -12.82 -5.92 -1.32
N ILE A 191 -11.63 -5.45 -1.65
CA ILE A 191 -10.39 -5.80 -0.96
C ILE A 191 -9.61 -4.53 -0.63
N ILE A 192 -9.11 -4.40 0.60
CA ILE A 192 -8.07 -3.41 0.89
C ILE A 192 -6.72 -4.09 0.69
N MET A 193 -5.95 -3.54 -0.25
CA MET A 193 -4.55 -3.88 -0.47
C MET A 193 -3.69 -2.76 0.10
N GLY A 194 -2.79 -3.12 1.00
CA GLY A 194 -1.72 -2.22 1.39
C GLY A 194 -0.50 -2.39 0.49
N ILE A 195 0.19 -1.28 0.26
CA ILE A 195 1.34 -1.21 -0.62
C ILE A 195 2.49 -0.64 0.20
N SER A 196 3.63 -1.32 0.23
CA SER A 196 4.85 -0.82 0.83
C SER A 196 5.89 -0.57 -0.26
N PHE A 197 6.46 0.63 -0.28
CA PHE A 197 7.54 1.02 -1.19
C PHE A 197 8.44 2.06 -0.55
N SER A 198 9.69 2.17 -1.03
CA SER A 198 10.62 3.19 -0.56
C SER A 198 10.98 4.20 -1.65
N ASN A 199 11.47 5.38 -1.25
CA ASN A 199 11.98 6.38 -2.18
C ASN A 199 13.34 6.00 -2.81
N GLN A 200 14.02 4.96 -2.30
CA GLN A 200 15.38 4.59 -2.70
C GLN A 200 15.44 3.27 -3.47
N ASP A 201 14.54 2.33 -3.19
CA ASP A 201 14.60 0.96 -3.71
C ASP A 201 13.43 0.69 -4.66
N SER A 202 13.65 -0.20 -5.63
CA SER A 202 12.58 -0.69 -6.52
C SER A 202 11.75 -1.81 -5.87
N ILE A 203 12.05 -2.19 -4.64
CA ILE A 203 11.35 -3.27 -3.94
C ILE A 203 10.00 -2.74 -3.47
N LYS A 204 8.96 -3.46 -3.86
CA LYS A 204 7.56 -3.17 -3.53
C LYS A 204 6.96 -4.43 -2.93
N THR A 205 6.11 -4.25 -1.93
CA THR A 205 5.37 -5.36 -1.32
C THR A 205 3.89 -5.01 -1.31
N TYR A 206 3.07 -5.96 -1.75
CA TYR A 206 1.62 -5.86 -1.70
C TYR A 206 1.11 -6.85 -0.66
N PHE A 207 0.14 -6.45 0.15
CA PHE A 207 -0.45 -7.35 1.14
C PHE A 207 -1.95 -7.08 1.26
N LEU A 208 -2.70 -8.15 1.45
CA LEU A 208 -4.14 -8.13 1.66
C LEU A 208 -4.40 -7.77 3.12
N GLU A 209 -4.88 -6.55 3.35
CA GLU A 209 -5.26 -6.08 4.69
C GLU A 209 -6.65 -6.56 5.09
N LYS A 210 -7.59 -6.57 4.12
CA LYS A 210 -8.99 -6.96 4.37
C LYS A 210 -9.68 -7.43 3.11
N TYR A 211 -10.49 -8.48 3.23
CA TYR A 211 -11.46 -8.90 2.23
C TYR A 211 -12.86 -8.78 2.83
N PHE A 212 -13.64 -7.79 2.39
CA PHE A 212 -14.93 -7.45 2.99
C PHE A 212 -15.93 -8.60 2.85
N ASP A 213 -16.80 -8.76 3.84
CA ASP A 213 -17.89 -9.76 3.88
C ASP A 213 -17.46 -11.25 3.81
N HIS A 214 -16.17 -11.53 3.66
CA HIS A 214 -15.64 -12.88 3.46
C HIS A 214 -14.63 -13.28 4.53
N CYS A 215 -13.67 -12.41 4.82
CA CYS A 215 -12.63 -12.69 5.81
C CYS A 215 -12.99 -12.05 7.15
N PRO A 216 -12.94 -12.79 8.28
CA PRO A 216 -13.28 -12.25 9.58
C PRO A 216 -12.39 -11.05 9.86
N VAL A 217 -13.04 -9.88 9.98
CA VAL A 217 -12.42 -8.75 10.67
C VAL A 217 -12.12 -9.26 12.08
N PRO A 218 -10.88 -9.18 12.58
CA PRO A 218 -10.61 -9.50 13.97
C PRO A 218 -11.62 -8.74 14.84
N ASN A 219 -12.08 -9.40 15.91
CA ASN A 219 -12.88 -8.79 16.99
C ASN A 219 -12.66 -7.28 17.03
N LEU A 220 -13.74 -6.52 16.80
CA LEU A 220 -13.83 -5.12 17.22
C LEU A 220 -13.77 -5.09 18.76
N GLN A 221 -12.60 -5.36 19.33
CA GLN A 221 -12.12 -4.39 20.30
C GLN A 221 -11.40 -3.37 19.43
N ALA A 222 -11.88 -2.13 19.51
CA ALA A 222 -10.98 -1.03 19.25
C ALA A 222 -9.75 -1.30 20.12
N GLU A 223 -8.67 -1.80 19.51
CA GLU A 223 -7.39 -1.30 19.96
C GLU A 223 -7.53 0.19 19.74
N ASP A 224 -7.52 0.94 20.84
CA ASP A 224 -7.40 2.38 20.83
C ASP A 224 -6.23 2.70 19.88
N ASP A 225 -6.54 3.00 18.62
CA ASP A 225 -5.58 3.57 17.69
C ASP A 225 -5.48 5.02 18.16
N PRO A 226 -4.37 5.43 18.84
CA PRO A 226 -4.25 6.78 19.35
C PRO A 226 -4.20 7.84 18.22
N TYR A 227 -4.33 7.42 16.95
CA TYR A 227 -4.28 8.27 15.77
C TYR A 227 -5.57 8.31 14.93
N LEU A 228 -6.65 7.64 15.34
CA LEU A 228 -7.98 7.93 14.77
C LEU A 228 -8.61 9.08 15.57
N PRO A 229 -8.81 10.27 14.97
CA PRO A 229 -9.58 11.31 15.65
C PRO A 229 -10.99 10.78 15.90
N GLU A 230 -11.45 10.92 17.14
CA GLU A 230 -12.86 10.76 17.50
C GLU A 230 -13.68 11.64 16.54
N ILE A 231 -14.54 11.00 15.75
CA ILE A 231 -15.52 11.71 14.95
C ILE A 231 -16.77 11.78 15.84
N ASP A 232 -16.97 12.92 16.49
CA ASP A 232 -18.24 13.24 17.12
C ASP A 232 -19.33 13.29 16.04
N LEU A 233 -20.31 12.39 16.17
CA LEU A 233 -21.58 12.41 15.44
C LEU A 233 -22.59 13.32 16.15
#